data_AF-A0A174AJN1-F1
#
_entry.id   AF-A0A174AJN1-F1
#
_cell.length_a   1.000
_cell.length_b   1.000
_cell.length_c   1.000
_cell.angle_alpha   90.00
_cell.angle_beta   90.00
_cell.angle_gamma   90.00
#
_symmetry.space_group_name_H-M   'P 1'
#
loop_
_entity.id
_entity.type
_entity.pdbx_description
1 polymer ?
#
loop_
_entity_poly.entity_id
_entity_poly.type
_entity_poly.pdbx_seq_one_letter_code
_entity_poly.pdbx_strand_id
1 'polypeptide(L)'
;MTSNTKISLLVVALGVIIAGVSLVSCKNDNVPYDTKHIADFHRLSNNAEVIDITNDKLALYVDYSNCIANGMTSSFYQKMVSPLTAATKEYWSIKGNAITQEDGDTYHLLNNVTEVNYAALDKAIEQMAQREGESVMLTDGELFTQTATKNNPNNPYMHNAFKKWLLKGHDIHIIAEPFQEKYHGKIYSKKRFYIIFTDDRVQGNIYDRIKEIVDMEQFPQVDEFHLSGNYPWIVPENGKISVSNEIVAANVTSCMAYEIQDWQVDWKNIINLIVNAYDDNGNPLPNGEKLIGGLKINKNAFGCYRISDIDVRVININDEYFNLYNIIESNEKVEKIGNAGSAIENFLIVDKDEFKKHGMADIYFDINNFAPNGDLTGKPYNYFRIDIVINNLENILDNSIDMFNFDSITSDGQTNISISESLKNCVFDPELINQLKGKVLYSIYVKSDKY
;
A
#
# COMPACT_ATOMS: atom_id res chain seq x y z
N MET A 1 59.40 73.59 21.65
CA MET A 1 58.81 74.09 20.39
C MET A 1 57.49 73.36 20.18
N THR A 2 56.37 74.00 20.56
CA THR A 2 55.30 74.47 19.64
C THR A 2 54.54 73.30 18.98
N SER A 3 53.44 72.83 19.57
CA SER A 3 52.04 73.27 19.35
C SER A 3 51.47 72.82 17.99
N ASN A 4 50.46 71.95 17.99
CA ASN A 4 49.09 72.34 17.61
C ASN A 4 48.07 71.20 17.73
N THR A 5 47.01 71.54 18.44
CA THR A 5 45.72 70.87 18.61
C THR A 5 44.93 70.78 17.30
N LYS A 6 44.16 69.70 17.09
CA LYS A 6 42.78 69.79 16.58
C LYS A 6 41.92 68.66 17.18
N ILE A 7 40.86 69.09 17.86
CA ILE A 7 39.72 68.29 18.32
C ILE A 7 38.65 68.33 17.21
N SER A 8 38.00 67.19 16.94
CA SER A 8 36.59 67.10 16.52
C SER A 8 36.15 65.65 16.72
N LEU A 9 35.52 65.32 17.85
CA LEU A 9 34.07 65.12 17.98
C LEU A 9 33.46 64.22 16.90
N LEU A 10 33.30 62.94 17.22
CA LEU A 10 32.04 62.25 16.98
C LEU A 10 31.75 61.29 18.13
N VAL A 11 30.68 61.62 18.83
CA VAL A 11 30.03 60.86 19.89
C VAL A 11 29.16 59.79 19.23
N VAL A 12 29.35 58.51 19.58
CA VAL A 12 28.24 57.61 19.89
C VAL A 12 28.70 56.66 20.99
N ALA A 13 28.21 56.91 22.20
CA ALA A 13 28.17 55.95 23.28
C ALA A 13 27.06 54.93 23.00
N LEU A 14 27.34 53.65 23.21
CA LEU A 14 26.39 52.64 23.69
C LEU A 14 27.30 51.55 24.30
N GLY A 15 27.48 51.46 25.61
CA GLY A 15 26.39 51.31 26.58
C GLY A 15 26.02 49.84 26.62
N VAL A 16 26.87 49.02 27.24
CA VAL A 16 26.57 47.62 27.59
C VAL A 16 25.48 47.66 28.64
N ILE A 17 24.23 47.60 28.19
CA ILE A 17 23.08 47.35 29.03
C ILE A 17 23.01 45.83 29.19
N ILE A 18 23.60 45.32 30.27
CA ILE A 18 23.21 44.04 30.86
C ILE A 18 21.84 44.30 31.50
N ALA A 19 20.80 44.29 30.68
CA ALA A 19 19.44 44.16 31.17
C ALA A 19 19.23 42.66 31.42
N GLY A 20 19.18 42.31 32.70
CA GLY A 20 18.76 41.00 33.14
C GLY A 20 17.43 40.65 32.48
N VAL A 21 17.47 39.62 31.63
CA VAL A 21 16.27 38.92 31.24
C VAL A 21 15.80 38.22 32.51
N SER A 22 14.76 38.84 33.06
CA SER A 22 13.89 38.38 34.12
C SER A 22 13.71 36.86 34.07
N LEU A 23 13.90 36.24 35.23
CA LEU A 23 13.41 34.93 35.60
C LEU A 23 11.92 34.81 35.25
N VAL A 24 11.61 34.35 34.04
CA VAL A 24 10.33 33.72 33.75
C VAL A 24 10.51 32.28 34.17
N SER A 25 9.91 31.93 35.31
CA SER A 25 9.73 30.58 35.85
C SER A 25 10.09 29.47 34.85
N CYS A 26 11.21 28.77 35.07
CA CYS A 26 11.61 27.61 34.27
C CYS A 26 10.48 26.59 34.27
N LYS A 27 9.63 26.61 33.24
CA LYS A 27 8.87 25.42 32.88
C LYS A 27 9.89 24.48 32.27
N ASN A 28 10.16 23.37 32.96
CA ASN A 28 10.99 22.27 32.45
C ASN A 28 10.20 21.49 31.39
N ASP A 29 9.75 22.19 30.35
CA ASP A 29 9.06 21.59 29.22
C ASP A 29 10.07 20.81 28.39
N ASN A 30 9.65 19.65 27.90
CA ASN A 30 10.51 18.75 27.13
C ASN A 30 9.83 18.25 25.85
N VAL A 31 8.71 18.86 25.47
CA VAL A 31 8.00 18.58 24.23
C VAL A 31 7.45 19.87 23.61
N PRO A 32 7.12 19.88 22.31
CA PRO A 32 6.51 21.04 21.66
C PRO A 32 5.10 21.32 22.17
N TYR A 33 4.59 22.53 21.90
CA TYR A 33 3.23 22.96 22.29
C TYR A 33 2.15 22.65 21.23
N ASP A 34 2.56 22.33 20.02
CA ASP A 34 1.68 22.15 18.86
C ASP A 34 2.10 20.98 17.96
N THR A 35 1.24 20.66 17.00
CA THR A 35 1.36 19.51 16.09
C THR A 35 1.84 19.91 14.69
N LYS A 36 2.37 21.14 14.49
CA LYS A 36 2.60 21.69 13.14
C LYS A 36 3.62 20.92 12.30
N HIS A 37 4.52 20.16 12.94
CA HIS A 37 5.54 19.34 12.27
C HIS A 37 5.24 17.84 12.28
N ILE A 38 4.04 17.41 12.67
CA ILE A 38 3.66 15.99 12.63
C ILE A 38 3.67 15.44 11.21
N ALA A 39 3.38 16.25 10.19
CA ALA A 39 3.48 15.82 8.80
C ALA A 39 4.92 15.49 8.39
N ASP A 40 5.89 16.31 8.81
CA ASP A 40 7.30 16.03 8.61
C ASP A 40 7.73 14.79 9.40
N PHE A 41 7.29 14.68 10.65
CA PHE A 41 7.56 13.50 11.48
C PHE A 41 7.03 12.23 10.82
N HIS A 42 5.78 12.21 10.35
CA HIS A 42 5.21 11.07 9.66
C HIS A 42 6.04 10.67 8.44
N ARG A 43 6.37 11.63 7.58
CA ARG A 43 7.17 11.41 6.37
C ARG A 43 8.57 10.86 6.65
N LEU A 44 9.20 11.29 7.75
CA LEU A 44 10.59 10.94 8.08
C LEU A 44 10.71 9.68 8.95
N SER A 45 9.68 9.39 9.75
CA SER A 45 9.63 8.25 10.68
C SER A 45 9.01 7.00 10.07
N ASN A 46 8.18 7.16 9.03
CA ASN A 46 7.70 6.04 8.25
C ASN A 46 8.62 5.79 7.06
N ASN A 47 8.84 4.52 6.74
CA ASN A 47 9.38 4.16 5.44
C ASN A 47 8.30 4.52 4.41
N ALA A 48 8.37 5.73 3.84
CA ALA A 48 7.61 6.02 2.64
C ALA A 48 7.96 4.92 1.63
N GLU A 49 6.95 4.13 1.28
CA GLU A 49 7.15 3.07 0.32
C GLU A 49 7.50 3.74 -1.00
N VAL A 50 8.69 3.43 -1.49
CA VAL A 50 9.18 4.02 -2.72
C VAL A 50 8.35 3.45 -3.86
N ILE A 51 7.60 4.32 -4.54
CA ILE A 51 7.05 4.01 -5.85
C ILE A 51 8.20 4.27 -6.83
N ASP A 52 8.89 3.21 -7.23
CA ASP A 52 10.04 3.28 -8.12
C ASP A 52 9.68 3.03 -9.60
N ILE A 53 8.39 2.83 -9.90
CA ILE A 53 7.90 2.70 -11.28
C ILE A 53 7.22 3.98 -11.77
N THR A 54 7.25 4.18 -13.08
CA THR A 54 6.71 5.37 -13.76
C THR A 54 5.69 4.96 -14.82
N ASN A 55 4.63 5.75 -14.98
CA ASN A 55 3.51 5.46 -15.91
C ASN A 55 3.73 5.90 -17.36
N ASP A 56 4.94 6.35 -17.68
CA ASP A 56 5.33 6.82 -19.01
C ASP A 56 6.28 5.87 -19.73
N LYS A 57 6.54 4.68 -19.17
CA LYS A 57 7.47 3.65 -19.70
C LYS A 57 6.83 2.28 -19.93
N LEU A 58 5.53 2.24 -20.26
CA LEU A 58 4.83 0.98 -20.48
C LEU A 58 5.49 0.13 -21.56
N ALA A 59 5.82 -1.12 -21.22
CA ALA A 59 6.22 -2.15 -22.18
C ALA A 59 5.12 -3.18 -22.42
N LEU A 60 4.77 -3.37 -23.69
CA LEU A 60 3.77 -4.32 -24.13
C LEU A 60 4.45 -5.55 -24.73
N TYR A 61 4.33 -6.68 -24.04
CA TYR A 61 4.79 -7.99 -24.49
C TYR A 61 3.64 -8.72 -25.17
N VAL A 62 3.85 -9.16 -26.40
CA VAL A 62 2.80 -9.79 -27.20
C VAL A 62 3.27 -11.17 -27.64
N ASP A 63 2.58 -12.18 -27.13
CA ASP A 63 2.66 -13.56 -27.60
C ASP A 63 2.03 -13.66 -28.99
N TYR A 64 2.79 -14.16 -29.96
CA TYR A 64 2.30 -14.34 -31.33
C TYR A 64 1.51 -15.65 -31.46
N SER A 65 0.74 -16.04 -30.45
CA SER A 65 -0.14 -17.21 -30.49
C SER A 65 -1.38 -16.97 -31.36
N ASN A 66 -2.03 -18.06 -31.76
CA ASN A 66 -3.26 -18.03 -32.54
C ASN A 66 -4.38 -17.22 -31.85
N CYS A 67 -4.40 -17.22 -30.52
CA CYS A 67 -5.32 -16.43 -29.72
C CYS A 67 -5.18 -14.93 -29.97
N ILE A 68 -3.94 -14.43 -30.06
CA ILE A 68 -3.67 -13.01 -30.29
C ILE A 68 -3.77 -12.65 -31.77
N ALA A 69 -3.34 -13.54 -32.68
CA ALA A 69 -3.50 -13.35 -34.13
C ALA A 69 -4.99 -13.16 -34.52
N ASN A 70 -5.91 -13.85 -33.84
CA ASN A 70 -7.36 -13.67 -34.01
C ASN A 70 -7.98 -12.60 -33.09
N GLY A 71 -7.15 -11.81 -32.40
CA GLY A 71 -7.52 -10.74 -31.47
C GLY A 71 -8.66 -9.87 -32.00
N MET A 72 -8.49 -9.36 -33.21
CA MET A 72 -9.41 -8.40 -33.82
C MET A 72 -10.79 -8.94 -34.16
N THR A 73 -11.03 -10.25 -34.01
CA THR A 73 -12.39 -10.81 -34.12
C THR A 73 -13.21 -10.62 -32.83
N SER A 74 -12.56 -10.28 -31.72
CA SER A 74 -13.22 -10.00 -30.43
C SER A 74 -13.49 -8.51 -30.24
N SER A 75 -14.71 -8.18 -29.83
CA SER A 75 -15.09 -6.83 -29.42
C SER A 75 -14.35 -6.35 -28.17
N PHE A 76 -14.05 -7.26 -27.23
CA PHE A 76 -13.28 -6.93 -26.03
C PHE A 76 -11.85 -6.54 -26.38
N TYR A 77 -11.17 -7.36 -27.18
CA TYR A 77 -9.80 -7.06 -27.64
C TYR A 77 -9.73 -5.74 -28.39
N GLN A 78 -10.68 -5.47 -29.30
CA GLN A 78 -10.76 -4.18 -30.00
C GLN A 78 -10.84 -2.98 -29.04
N LYS A 79 -11.53 -3.12 -27.92
CA LYS A 79 -11.60 -2.09 -26.87
C LYS A 79 -10.28 -1.97 -26.10
N MET A 80 -9.60 -3.08 -25.83
CA MET A 80 -8.28 -3.11 -25.17
C MET A 80 -7.16 -2.49 -26.04
N VAL A 81 -7.25 -2.59 -27.36
CA VAL A 81 -6.22 -2.05 -28.28
C VAL A 81 -5.99 -0.55 -28.08
N SER A 82 -7.04 0.24 -27.83
CA SER A 82 -6.93 1.70 -27.68
C SER A 82 -6.08 2.13 -26.47
N PRO A 83 -6.41 1.75 -25.21
CA PRO A 83 -5.59 2.12 -24.05
C PRO A 83 -4.16 1.58 -24.15
N LEU A 84 -3.98 0.35 -24.66
CA LEU A 84 -2.65 -0.24 -24.85
C LEU A 84 -1.82 0.54 -25.86
N THR A 85 -2.39 0.89 -27.02
CA THR A 85 -1.71 1.69 -28.05
C THR A 85 -1.28 3.05 -27.51
N ALA A 86 -2.17 3.73 -26.79
CA ALA A 86 -1.90 5.07 -26.27
C ALA A 86 -0.77 5.10 -25.22
N ALA A 87 -0.68 4.05 -24.39
CA ALA A 87 0.28 4.00 -23.29
C ALA A 87 1.64 3.38 -23.69
N THR A 88 1.66 2.44 -24.63
CA THR A 88 2.87 1.65 -24.98
C THR A 88 4.00 2.53 -25.48
N LYS A 89 5.21 2.31 -24.93
CA LYS A 89 6.47 2.90 -25.43
C LYS A 89 7.39 1.88 -26.06
N GLU A 90 7.35 0.65 -25.56
CA GLU A 90 8.12 -0.45 -26.09
C GLU A 90 7.19 -1.61 -26.44
N TYR A 91 7.21 -2.04 -27.69
CA TYR A 91 6.50 -3.23 -28.13
C TYR A 91 7.49 -4.39 -28.24
N TRP A 92 7.22 -5.49 -27.55
CA TRP A 92 8.06 -6.68 -27.52
C TRP A 92 7.27 -7.87 -28.09
N SER A 93 7.73 -8.43 -29.20
CA SER A 93 7.17 -9.66 -29.75
C SER A 93 7.79 -10.88 -29.08
N ILE A 94 6.97 -11.90 -28.80
CA ILE A 94 7.41 -13.22 -28.33
C ILE A 94 7.12 -14.22 -29.45
N LYS A 95 8.16 -14.55 -30.22
CA LYS A 95 8.08 -15.39 -31.42
C LYS A 95 8.94 -16.63 -31.21
N GLY A 96 8.32 -17.73 -30.81
CA GLY A 96 9.05 -18.92 -30.41
C GLY A 96 9.95 -18.63 -29.20
N ASN A 97 11.24 -18.96 -29.31
CA ASN A 97 12.21 -18.70 -28.25
C ASN A 97 12.79 -17.27 -28.24
N ALA A 98 12.41 -16.42 -29.19
CA ALA A 98 12.91 -15.06 -29.33
C ALA A 98 11.93 -14.05 -28.72
N ILE A 99 12.48 -13.13 -27.91
CA ILE A 99 11.77 -11.97 -27.37
C ILE A 99 12.47 -10.74 -27.95
N THR A 100 11.79 -9.99 -28.82
CA THR A 100 12.42 -8.94 -29.62
C THR A 100 11.62 -7.65 -29.52
N GLN A 101 12.28 -6.54 -29.25
CA GLN A 101 11.67 -5.22 -29.35
C GLN A 101 11.44 -4.90 -30.83
N GLU A 102 10.21 -4.59 -31.19
CA GLU A 102 9.83 -4.24 -32.55
C GLU A 102 9.74 -2.72 -32.71
N ASP A 103 10.19 -2.23 -33.86
CA ASP A 103 9.92 -0.87 -34.29
C ASP A 103 8.56 -0.79 -34.99
N GLY A 104 7.79 0.25 -34.72
CA GLY A 104 6.55 0.51 -35.44
C GLY A 104 5.43 1.08 -34.58
N ASP A 105 4.32 1.38 -35.24
CA ASP A 105 3.10 1.82 -34.59
C ASP A 105 2.42 0.64 -33.87
N THR A 106 2.16 0.78 -32.57
CA THR A 106 1.60 -0.29 -31.73
C THR A 106 0.24 -0.77 -32.24
N TYR A 107 -0.63 0.12 -32.72
CA TYR A 107 -1.93 -0.26 -33.27
C TYR A 107 -1.75 -1.13 -34.51
N HIS A 108 -0.86 -0.74 -35.42
CA HIS A 108 -0.54 -1.56 -36.59
C HIS A 108 0.05 -2.91 -36.21
N LEU A 109 0.98 -2.96 -35.24
CA LEU A 109 1.60 -4.22 -34.80
C LEU A 109 0.57 -5.18 -34.19
N LEU A 110 -0.32 -4.69 -33.30
CA LEU A 110 -1.39 -5.50 -32.68
C LEU A 110 -2.41 -6.05 -33.69
N ASN A 111 -2.65 -5.32 -34.79
CA ASN A 111 -3.62 -5.74 -35.81
C ASN A 111 -3.06 -6.73 -36.84
N ASN A 112 -1.74 -6.91 -36.87
CA ASN A 112 -1.06 -7.73 -37.88
C ASN A 112 -0.22 -8.86 -37.26
N VAL A 113 -0.58 -9.31 -36.06
CA VAL A 113 0.05 -10.46 -35.41
C VAL A 113 -0.15 -11.71 -36.28
N THR A 114 0.95 -12.37 -36.62
CA THR A 114 0.96 -13.62 -37.39
C THR A 114 1.41 -14.75 -36.48
N GLU A 115 0.67 -15.86 -36.46
CA GLU A 115 0.92 -16.97 -35.54
C GLU A 115 2.36 -17.51 -35.61
N VAL A 116 3.01 -17.65 -34.44
CA VAL A 116 4.29 -18.32 -34.23
C VAL A 116 4.21 -19.18 -32.97
N ASN A 117 4.46 -20.48 -33.13
CA ASN A 117 4.40 -21.44 -32.04
C ASN A 117 5.60 -21.37 -31.07
N TYR A 118 5.42 -21.93 -29.88
CA TYR A 118 6.47 -22.14 -28.86
C TYR A 118 7.01 -20.88 -28.16
N ALA A 119 6.12 -19.93 -27.85
CA ALA A 119 6.47 -18.68 -27.18
C ALA A 119 7.20 -18.90 -25.83
N ALA A 120 8.30 -18.17 -25.61
CA ALA A 120 9.07 -18.18 -24.35
C ALA A 120 8.41 -17.31 -23.26
N LEU A 121 7.19 -17.67 -22.87
CA LEU A 121 6.36 -16.92 -21.90
C LEU A 121 7.03 -16.80 -20.52
N ASP A 122 7.72 -17.85 -20.08
CA ASP A 122 8.49 -17.90 -18.84
C ASP A 122 9.60 -16.83 -18.80
N LYS A 123 10.29 -16.62 -19.92
CA LYS A 123 11.32 -15.58 -20.01
C LYS A 123 10.71 -14.19 -20.12
N ALA A 124 9.59 -14.03 -20.83
CA ALA A 124 8.93 -12.74 -20.99
C ALA A 124 8.40 -12.21 -19.65
N ILE A 125 7.70 -13.04 -18.88
CA ILE A 125 7.18 -12.64 -17.56
C ILE A 125 8.31 -12.31 -16.57
N GLU A 126 9.45 -13.02 -16.65
CA GLU A 126 10.63 -12.70 -15.85
C GLU A 126 11.29 -11.37 -16.25
N GLN A 127 11.29 -11.02 -17.55
CA GLN A 127 11.73 -9.70 -18.00
C GLN A 127 10.80 -8.61 -17.47
N MET A 128 9.49 -8.81 -17.52
CA MET A 128 8.49 -7.88 -16.99
C MET A 128 8.73 -7.56 -15.51
N ALA A 129 8.97 -8.57 -14.67
CA ALA A 129 9.20 -8.39 -13.23
C ALA A 129 10.44 -7.54 -12.89
N GLN A 130 11.40 -7.46 -13.81
CA GLN A 130 12.68 -6.77 -13.62
C GLN A 130 12.66 -5.31 -14.07
N ARG A 131 11.58 -4.84 -14.69
CA ARG A 131 11.48 -3.47 -15.21
C ARG A 131 11.30 -2.44 -14.10
N GLU A 132 11.69 -1.20 -14.42
CA GLU A 132 11.46 0.03 -13.63
C GLU A 132 10.27 0.83 -14.19
N GLY A 133 9.27 0.12 -14.73
CA GLY A 133 8.09 0.69 -15.37
C GLY A 133 7.02 -0.37 -15.55
N GLU A 134 5.81 0.08 -15.83
CA GLU A 134 4.66 -0.81 -16.05
C GLU A 134 4.89 -1.77 -17.22
N SER A 135 4.26 -2.93 -17.19
CA SER A 135 4.24 -3.83 -18.34
C SER A 135 2.96 -4.62 -18.46
N VAL A 136 2.58 -4.96 -19.70
CA VAL A 136 1.43 -5.80 -20.01
C VAL A 136 1.88 -6.94 -20.91
N MET A 137 1.44 -8.16 -20.63
CA MET A 137 1.57 -9.30 -21.54
C MET A 137 0.21 -9.75 -22.07
N LEU A 138 0.10 -9.82 -23.39
CA LEU A 138 -1.01 -10.45 -24.10
C LEU A 138 -0.59 -11.88 -24.45
N THR A 139 -1.32 -12.89 -23.99
CA THR A 139 -0.98 -14.30 -24.24
C THR A 139 -2.18 -15.23 -24.15
N ASP A 140 -2.05 -16.44 -24.71
CA ASP A 140 -2.95 -17.56 -24.44
C ASP A 140 -2.59 -18.34 -23.16
N GLY A 141 -1.47 -18.01 -22.52
CA GLY A 141 -0.99 -18.57 -21.25
C GLY A 141 -0.38 -19.96 -21.35
N GLU A 142 -0.42 -20.62 -22.52
CA GLU A 142 0.03 -22.00 -22.68
C GLU A 142 1.56 -22.04 -22.90
N LEU A 143 2.33 -22.33 -21.84
CA LEU A 143 3.78 -22.50 -21.97
C LEU A 143 4.11 -23.83 -22.65
N PHE A 144 4.85 -23.77 -23.75
CA PHE A 144 5.38 -24.95 -24.43
C PHE A 144 6.86 -25.15 -24.11
N THR A 145 7.23 -26.35 -23.65
CA THR A 145 8.64 -26.72 -23.46
C THR A 145 9.05 -27.77 -24.51
N GLN A 146 10.11 -27.48 -25.28
CA GLN A 146 10.58 -28.38 -26.35
C GLN A 146 11.32 -29.64 -25.84
N THR A 147 11.34 -29.89 -24.53
CA THR A 147 12.03 -31.04 -23.93
C THR A 147 11.17 -32.31 -23.96
N ALA A 148 11.78 -33.45 -24.30
CA ALA A 148 11.12 -34.77 -24.40
C ALA A 148 10.35 -35.23 -23.14
N THR A 149 10.62 -34.62 -21.99
CA THR A 149 9.87 -34.79 -20.74
C THR A 149 8.76 -33.75 -20.65
N LYS A 150 7.63 -34.09 -21.29
CA LYS A 150 6.24 -33.61 -21.11
C LYS A 150 6.04 -32.10 -20.86
N ASN A 151 5.34 -31.45 -21.79
CA ASN A 151 4.51 -30.28 -21.48
C ASN A 151 3.73 -30.57 -20.19
N ASN A 152 3.91 -29.72 -19.19
CA ASN A 152 3.26 -29.87 -17.90
C ASN A 152 2.21 -28.76 -17.77
N PRO A 153 0.91 -29.06 -17.98
CA PRO A 153 -0.17 -28.09 -17.85
C PRO A 153 -0.29 -27.48 -16.44
N ASN A 154 0.47 -28.01 -15.46
CA ASN A 154 0.50 -27.54 -14.08
C ASN A 154 1.80 -26.78 -13.75
N ASN A 155 2.67 -26.48 -14.72
CA ASN A 155 3.94 -25.80 -14.45
C ASN A 155 3.70 -24.36 -13.97
N PRO A 156 4.06 -24.00 -12.72
CA PRO A 156 3.80 -22.66 -12.17
C PRO A 156 4.86 -21.65 -12.64
N TYR A 157 5.03 -21.50 -13.96
CA TYR A 157 6.16 -20.77 -14.54
C TYR A 157 6.17 -19.27 -14.26
N MET A 158 5.04 -18.67 -13.89
CA MET A 158 4.95 -17.24 -13.56
C MET A 158 5.21 -16.94 -12.08
N HIS A 159 5.28 -17.96 -11.22
CA HIS A 159 5.38 -17.79 -9.76
C HIS A 159 6.51 -16.84 -9.34
N ASN A 160 7.72 -17.06 -9.85
CA ASN A 160 8.89 -16.27 -9.48
C ASN A 160 8.75 -14.79 -9.89
N ALA A 161 8.23 -14.54 -11.09
CA ALA A 161 7.98 -13.20 -11.59
C ALA A 161 6.92 -12.46 -10.76
N PHE A 162 5.79 -13.14 -10.46
CA PHE A 162 4.74 -12.59 -9.60
C PHE A 162 5.29 -12.24 -8.22
N LYS A 163 6.00 -13.18 -7.59
CA LYS A 163 6.62 -12.97 -6.28
C LYS A 163 7.55 -11.75 -6.29
N LYS A 164 8.47 -11.66 -7.26
CA LYS A 164 9.42 -10.55 -7.37
C LYS A 164 8.72 -9.20 -7.46
N TRP A 165 7.65 -9.11 -8.25
CA TRP A 165 6.90 -7.87 -8.43
C TRP A 165 6.17 -7.47 -7.14
N LEU A 166 5.49 -8.42 -6.49
CA LEU A 166 4.74 -8.17 -5.26
C LEU A 166 5.63 -7.85 -4.06
N LEU A 167 6.83 -8.45 -3.97
CA LEU A 167 7.79 -8.11 -2.91
C LEU A 167 8.32 -6.67 -3.04
N LYS A 168 8.30 -6.07 -4.22
CA LYS A 168 8.54 -4.61 -4.39
C LYS A 168 7.36 -3.76 -3.88
N GLY A 169 6.24 -4.38 -3.51
CA GLY A 169 5.04 -3.70 -3.06
C GLY A 169 4.20 -3.13 -4.21
N HIS A 170 4.24 -3.77 -5.38
CA HIS A 170 3.45 -3.38 -6.55
C HIS A 170 2.21 -4.27 -6.74
N ASP A 171 1.44 -4.02 -7.79
CA ASP A 171 0.18 -4.68 -8.10
C ASP A 171 0.27 -5.50 -9.39
N ILE A 172 -0.47 -6.61 -9.41
CA ILE A 172 -0.68 -7.45 -10.57
C ILE A 172 -2.18 -7.50 -10.85
N HIS A 173 -2.59 -7.10 -12.05
CA HIS A 173 -3.94 -7.33 -12.55
C HIS A 173 -3.91 -8.38 -13.64
N ILE A 174 -4.88 -9.27 -13.66
CA ILE A 174 -5.06 -10.27 -14.71
C ILE A 174 -6.48 -10.19 -15.22
N ILE A 175 -6.63 -9.93 -16.51
CA ILE A 175 -7.91 -10.00 -17.21
C ILE A 175 -7.91 -11.29 -18.03
N ALA A 176 -8.97 -12.08 -17.90
CA ALA A 176 -9.11 -13.36 -18.58
C ALA A 176 -10.36 -13.34 -19.49
N GLU A 177 -10.12 -13.17 -20.79
CA GLU A 177 -11.15 -13.13 -21.83
C GLU A 177 -11.36 -14.54 -22.42
N PRO A 178 -12.59 -15.08 -22.45
CA PRO A 178 -12.86 -16.37 -23.08
C PRO A 178 -12.51 -16.38 -24.58
N PHE A 179 -11.88 -17.46 -25.05
CA PHE A 179 -11.50 -17.66 -26.45
C PHE A 179 -11.79 -19.11 -26.88
N GLN A 180 -12.24 -19.31 -28.12
CA GLN A 180 -12.40 -20.65 -28.69
C GLN A 180 -11.33 -20.89 -29.75
N GLU A 181 -10.52 -21.92 -29.55
CA GLU A 181 -9.48 -22.31 -30.49
C GLU A 181 -9.88 -23.58 -31.25
N LYS A 182 -9.83 -23.53 -32.58
CA LYS A 182 -10.05 -24.71 -33.42
C LYS A 182 -8.70 -25.33 -33.78
N TYR A 183 -8.43 -26.52 -33.25
CA TYR A 183 -7.19 -27.27 -33.53
C TYR A 183 -7.51 -28.72 -33.92
N HIS A 184 -6.98 -29.18 -35.05
CA HIS A 184 -7.22 -30.52 -35.61
C HIS A 184 -8.70 -30.97 -35.65
N GLY A 185 -9.61 -30.04 -35.96
CA GLY A 185 -11.05 -30.33 -36.06
C GLY A 185 -11.80 -30.38 -34.72
N LYS A 186 -11.11 -30.19 -33.59
CA LYS A 186 -11.69 -30.02 -32.26
C LYS A 186 -11.73 -28.53 -31.88
N ILE A 187 -12.63 -28.19 -30.97
CA ILE A 187 -12.75 -26.85 -30.39
C ILE A 187 -12.30 -26.95 -28.94
N TYR A 188 -11.38 -26.07 -28.55
CA TYR A 188 -10.82 -25.95 -27.21
C TYR A 188 -11.30 -24.65 -26.57
N SER A 189 -11.78 -24.73 -25.34
CA SER A 189 -12.19 -23.58 -24.53
C SER A 189 -10.94 -22.99 -23.87
N LYS A 190 -10.38 -21.97 -24.52
CA LYS A 190 -9.17 -21.26 -24.07
C LYS A 190 -9.52 -19.89 -23.51
N LYS A 191 -8.49 -19.17 -23.08
CA LYS A 191 -8.60 -17.78 -22.66
C LYS A 191 -7.48 -16.94 -23.30
N ARG A 192 -7.77 -15.66 -23.50
CA ARG A 192 -6.79 -14.61 -23.76
C ARG A 192 -6.54 -13.89 -22.45
N PHE A 193 -5.29 -13.88 -22.01
CA PHE A 193 -4.89 -13.23 -20.79
C PHE A 193 -4.21 -11.89 -21.08
N TYR A 194 -4.54 -10.91 -20.26
CA TYR A 194 -3.86 -9.62 -20.16
C TYR A 194 -3.26 -9.58 -18.76
N ILE A 195 -1.96 -9.88 -18.65
CA ILE A 195 -1.23 -9.89 -17.37
C ILE A 195 -0.53 -8.56 -17.23
N ILE A 196 -0.89 -7.80 -16.21
CA ILE A 196 -0.55 -6.40 -16.05
C ILE A 196 0.28 -6.24 -14.78
N PHE A 197 1.53 -5.84 -14.92
CA PHE A 197 2.40 -5.43 -13.81
C PHE A 197 2.38 -3.92 -13.72
N THR A 198 1.84 -3.42 -12.62
CA THR A 198 1.57 -2.00 -12.37
C THR A 198 1.69 -1.69 -10.88
N ASP A 199 1.32 -0.49 -10.47
CA ASP A 199 1.18 -0.09 -9.08
C ASP A 199 -0.01 0.88 -8.96
N ASP A 200 -1.02 0.49 -8.18
CA ASP A 200 -2.29 1.23 -8.07
C ASP A 200 -2.11 2.60 -7.36
N ARG A 201 -0.93 2.85 -6.77
CA ARG A 201 -0.57 4.17 -6.23
C ARG A 201 -0.15 5.15 -7.31
N VAL A 202 0.25 4.66 -8.48
CA VAL A 202 0.65 5.50 -9.59
C VAL A 202 -0.60 6.05 -10.27
N GLN A 203 -0.78 7.36 -10.18
CA GLN A 203 -1.94 8.02 -10.80
C GLN A 203 -1.96 7.79 -12.32
N GLY A 204 -3.08 7.32 -12.86
CA GLY A 204 -3.22 7.10 -14.31
C GLY A 204 -2.30 6.00 -14.82
N ASN A 205 -2.10 4.97 -13.99
CA ASN A 205 -1.44 3.72 -14.37
C ASN A 205 -2.20 3.03 -15.53
N ILE A 206 -1.59 2.01 -16.14
CA ILE A 206 -2.16 1.33 -17.32
C ILE A 206 -3.51 0.68 -17.03
N TYR A 207 -3.72 0.16 -15.82
CA TYR A 207 -4.98 -0.44 -15.45
C TYR A 207 -6.09 0.62 -15.30
N ASP A 208 -5.81 1.77 -14.67
CA ASP A 208 -6.73 2.92 -14.64
C ASP A 208 -7.14 3.32 -16.07
N ARG A 209 -6.17 3.45 -16.99
CA ARG A 209 -6.43 3.82 -18.39
C ARG A 209 -7.28 2.79 -19.12
N ILE A 210 -7.11 1.50 -18.80
CA ILE A 210 -7.98 0.44 -19.32
C ILE A 210 -9.41 0.65 -18.81
N LYS A 211 -9.60 0.86 -17.50
CA LYS A 211 -10.94 1.05 -16.90
C LYS A 211 -11.64 2.33 -17.35
N GLU A 212 -10.90 3.36 -17.78
CA GLU A 212 -11.47 4.58 -18.38
C GLU A 212 -12.11 4.33 -19.77
N ILE A 213 -11.61 3.35 -20.53
CA ILE A 213 -12.04 3.09 -21.91
C ILE A 213 -12.91 1.83 -22.01
N VAL A 214 -12.62 0.83 -21.18
CA VAL A 214 -13.22 -0.50 -21.22
C VAL A 214 -14.17 -0.66 -20.04
N ASP A 215 -15.45 -0.52 -20.34
CA ASP A 215 -16.53 -0.82 -19.40
C ASP A 215 -16.69 -2.35 -19.27
N MET A 216 -16.13 -2.91 -18.20
CA MET A 216 -16.15 -4.36 -17.94
C MET A 216 -17.57 -4.92 -17.79
N GLU A 217 -18.56 -4.10 -17.39
CA GLU A 217 -19.96 -4.55 -17.26
C GLU A 217 -20.57 -4.94 -18.61
N GLN A 218 -20.04 -4.41 -19.72
CA GLN A 218 -20.45 -4.79 -21.09
C GLN A 218 -19.90 -6.16 -21.51
N PHE A 219 -18.99 -6.74 -20.73
CA PHE A 219 -18.32 -8.00 -21.01
C PHE A 219 -18.40 -8.95 -19.81
N PRO A 220 -19.60 -9.38 -19.39
CA PRO A 220 -19.78 -10.18 -18.17
C PRO A 220 -19.11 -11.56 -18.21
N GLN A 221 -18.67 -12.02 -19.39
CA GLN A 221 -17.91 -13.25 -19.57
C GLN A 221 -16.40 -13.08 -19.32
N VAL A 222 -15.91 -11.85 -19.18
CA VAL A 222 -14.50 -11.54 -18.93
C VAL A 222 -14.28 -11.49 -17.42
N ASP A 223 -13.32 -12.27 -16.94
CA ASP A 223 -12.95 -12.29 -15.53
C ASP A 223 -11.83 -11.27 -15.26
N GLU A 224 -11.91 -10.61 -14.10
CA GLU A 224 -10.92 -9.65 -13.62
C GLU A 224 -10.38 -10.11 -12.25
N PHE A 225 -9.06 -10.07 -12.10
CA PHE A 225 -8.38 -10.46 -10.87
C PHE A 225 -7.28 -9.46 -10.53
N HIS A 226 -7.16 -9.17 -9.25
CA HIS A 226 -6.15 -8.26 -8.69
C HIS A 226 -5.38 -8.97 -7.58
N LEU A 227 -4.08 -8.70 -7.53
CA LEU A 227 -3.18 -9.13 -6.48
C LEU A 227 -2.26 -7.98 -6.10
N SER A 228 -2.25 -7.62 -4.83
CA SER A 228 -1.46 -6.49 -4.34
C SER A 228 -0.36 -6.94 -3.39
N GLY A 229 0.88 -6.51 -3.65
CA GLY A 229 1.99 -6.60 -2.71
C GLY A 229 1.95 -5.51 -1.64
N ASN A 230 1.02 -4.56 -1.79
CA ASN A 230 0.93 -3.40 -0.95
C ASN A 230 -0.39 -2.69 -1.17
N TYR A 231 -1.25 -2.70 -0.17
CA TYR A 231 -2.44 -1.89 -0.21
C TYR A 231 -2.18 -0.51 0.40
N PRO A 232 -2.02 0.55 -0.41
CA PRO A 232 -1.77 1.91 0.06
C PRO A 232 -2.92 2.58 0.80
N TRP A 233 -4.15 2.07 0.65
CA TRP A 233 -5.33 2.81 1.03
C TRP A 233 -6.09 2.09 2.14
N ILE A 234 -5.93 2.48 3.40
CA ILE A 234 -7.16 2.42 4.21
C ILE A 234 -8.10 3.47 3.62
N VAL A 235 -9.14 3.00 2.96
CA VAL A 235 -10.33 3.82 2.79
C VAL A 235 -11.17 3.55 4.04
N PRO A 236 -11.15 4.42 5.07
CA PRO A 236 -12.25 4.42 6.01
C PRO A 236 -13.49 4.60 5.14
N GLU A 237 -14.43 3.65 5.18
CA GLU A 237 -15.58 3.67 4.28
C GLU A 237 -16.21 5.07 4.31
N ASN A 238 -16.16 5.78 3.18
CA ASN A 238 -16.54 7.19 2.97
C ASN A 238 -15.52 8.32 3.29
N GLY A 239 -14.20 8.04 3.39
CA GLY A 239 -13.19 9.09 3.61
C GLY A 239 -13.24 9.75 4.99
N LYS A 240 -13.78 9.04 5.98
CA LYS A 240 -13.97 9.55 7.35
C LYS A 240 -12.71 9.36 8.20
N ILE A 241 -12.34 10.37 8.95
CA ILE A 241 -11.45 10.23 10.11
C ILE A 241 -12.05 9.29 11.15
N SER A 242 -11.23 8.81 12.08
CA SER A 242 -11.75 8.04 13.21
C SER A 242 -12.70 8.90 14.07
N VAL A 243 -13.56 8.21 14.82
CA VAL A 243 -14.44 8.82 15.81
C VAL A 243 -13.83 8.58 17.18
N SER A 244 -13.24 9.61 17.76
CA SER A 244 -12.76 9.58 19.15
C SER A 244 -13.94 9.58 20.12
N ASN A 245 -13.72 9.04 21.31
CA ASN A 245 -14.65 9.16 22.43
C ASN A 245 -14.97 10.64 22.71
N GLU A 246 -16.23 10.97 22.94
CA GLU A 246 -16.66 12.35 23.18
C GLU A 246 -16.00 12.97 24.42
N ILE A 247 -15.64 12.16 25.42
CA ILE A 247 -14.97 12.61 26.65
C ILE A 247 -13.60 13.22 26.37
N VAL A 248 -12.83 12.69 25.40
CA VAL A 248 -11.52 13.28 25.07
C VAL A 248 -11.65 14.61 24.32
N ALA A 249 -12.85 14.93 23.83
CA ALA A 249 -13.18 16.16 23.11
C ALA A 249 -12.14 16.50 22.03
N ALA A 250 -11.72 15.49 21.26
CA ALA A 250 -10.57 15.62 20.38
C ALA A 250 -10.82 16.58 19.21
N ASN A 251 -9.86 17.46 18.94
CA ASN A 251 -9.79 18.18 17.67
C ASN A 251 -9.04 17.31 16.67
N VAL A 252 -9.74 16.80 15.65
CA VAL A 252 -9.18 15.85 14.69
C VAL A 252 -8.85 16.54 13.36
N THR A 253 -7.59 16.38 12.91
CA THR A 253 -7.12 16.83 11.59
C THR A 253 -6.83 15.63 10.71
N SER A 254 -7.55 15.51 9.59
CA SER A 254 -7.31 14.47 8.58
C SER A 254 -6.09 14.79 7.72
N CYS A 255 -5.24 13.79 7.47
CA CYS A 255 -4.10 13.88 6.55
C CYS A 255 -4.13 12.75 5.50
N MET A 256 -5.33 12.24 5.17
CA MET A 256 -5.59 11.10 4.28
C MET A 256 -5.05 9.77 4.81
N ALA A 257 -3.73 9.55 4.78
CA ALA A 257 -3.08 8.29 5.19
C ALA A 257 -2.92 8.15 6.71
N TYR A 258 -3.11 9.23 7.44
CA TYR A 258 -3.08 9.30 8.90
C TYR A 258 -3.95 10.46 9.38
N GLU A 259 -4.09 10.60 10.69
CA GLU A 259 -4.75 11.75 11.31
C GLU A 259 -4.00 12.21 12.57
N ILE A 260 -4.35 13.41 13.01
CA ILE A 260 -3.85 14.01 14.23
C ILE A 260 -5.04 14.28 15.15
N GLN A 261 -5.00 13.79 16.38
CA GLN A 261 -5.98 14.06 17.42
C GLN A 261 -5.34 14.89 18.53
N ASP A 262 -5.84 16.11 18.75
CA ASP A 262 -5.48 16.93 19.92
C ASP A 262 -6.57 16.76 20.98
N TRP A 263 -6.29 15.92 21.99
CA TRP A 263 -7.21 15.62 23.09
C TRP A 263 -7.23 16.77 24.08
N GLN A 264 -8.43 17.26 24.40
CA GLN A 264 -8.65 18.46 25.23
C GLN A 264 -8.98 18.11 26.69
N VAL A 265 -8.63 16.90 27.12
CA VAL A 265 -8.97 16.38 28.44
C VAL A 265 -7.75 15.75 29.09
N ASP A 266 -7.70 15.88 30.41
CA ASP A 266 -6.62 15.37 31.21
C ASP A 266 -6.65 13.85 31.47
N TRP A 267 -5.48 13.27 31.77
CA TRP A 267 -5.36 11.84 32.05
C TRP A 267 -6.16 11.37 33.25
N LYS A 268 -6.37 12.22 34.26
CA LYS A 268 -7.21 11.86 35.40
C LYS A 268 -8.65 11.61 34.97
N ASN A 269 -9.18 12.45 34.10
CA ASN A 269 -10.53 12.33 33.55
C ASN A 269 -10.61 11.17 32.55
N ILE A 270 -9.60 10.96 31.70
CA ILE A 270 -9.53 9.77 30.82
C ILE A 270 -9.60 8.49 31.66
N ILE A 271 -8.81 8.40 32.73
CA ILE A 271 -8.79 7.22 33.60
C ILE A 271 -10.15 7.02 34.29
N ASN A 272 -10.75 8.08 34.80
CA ASN A 272 -12.01 7.96 35.56
C ASN A 272 -13.23 7.71 34.69
N LEU A 273 -13.27 8.31 33.49
CA LEU A 273 -14.47 8.37 32.67
C LEU A 273 -14.43 7.41 31.47
N ILE A 274 -13.25 6.95 31.04
CA ILE A 274 -13.09 6.02 29.92
C ILE A 274 -12.55 4.68 30.41
N VAL A 275 -11.38 4.67 31.06
CA VAL A 275 -10.74 3.42 31.51
C VAL A 275 -11.60 2.73 32.56
N ASN A 276 -12.02 3.46 33.60
CA ASN A 276 -12.85 2.92 34.69
C ASN A 276 -14.34 3.19 34.49
N ALA A 277 -14.81 3.22 33.24
CA ALA A 277 -16.20 3.54 32.95
C ALA A 277 -17.18 2.46 33.44
N TYR A 278 -18.43 2.87 33.64
CA TYR A 278 -19.52 2.05 34.15
C TYR A 278 -20.71 2.07 33.19
N ASP A 279 -21.46 0.97 33.12
CA ASP A 279 -22.73 0.91 32.41
C ASP A 279 -23.84 1.71 33.13
N ASP A 280 -25.00 1.85 32.48
CA ASP A 280 -26.17 2.54 33.04
C ASP A 280 -26.68 1.96 34.38
N ASN A 281 -26.30 0.73 34.69
CA ASN A 281 -26.66 0.04 35.93
C ASN A 281 -25.58 0.18 37.01
N GLY A 282 -24.48 0.89 36.74
CA GLY A 282 -23.36 1.08 37.64
C GLY A 282 -22.39 -0.11 37.74
N ASN A 283 -22.40 -1.03 36.77
CA ASN A 283 -21.40 -2.10 36.67
C ASN A 283 -20.20 -1.63 35.85
N PRO A 284 -18.95 -1.94 36.25
CA PRO A 284 -17.78 -1.63 35.44
C PRO A 284 -17.87 -2.23 34.04
N LEU A 285 -17.54 -1.45 33.02
CA LEU A 285 -17.41 -1.97 31.66
C LEU A 285 -16.12 -2.80 31.55
N PRO A 286 -16.15 -4.01 30.95
CA PRO A 286 -15.02 -4.93 30.95
C PRO A 286 -13.79 -4.41 30.19
N ASN A 287 -14.00 -3.57 29.17
CA ASN A 287 -12.96 -2.90 28.39
C ASN A 287 -13.03 -1.37 28.53
N GLY A 288 -13.81 -0.87 29.50
CA GLY A 288 -14.09 0.56 29.63
C GLY A 288 -14.95 1.06 28.47
N GLU A 289 -14.98 2.36 28.28
CA GLU A 289 -15.61 2.97 27.12
C GLU A 289 -14.72 2.87 25.88
N LYS A 290 -15.36 2.80 24.71
CA LYS A 290 -14.64 2.80 23.44
C LYS A 290 -13.86 4.10 23.28
N LEU A 291 -12.56 4.00 23.05
CA LEU A 291 -11.68 5.16 22.92
C LEU A 291 -11.72 5.75 21.51
N ILE A 292 -11.57 4.89 20.50
CA ILE A 292 -11.59 5.28 19.08
C ILE A 292 -12.40 4.23 18.31
N GLY A 293 -13.23 4.66 17.37
CA GLY A 293 -13.95 3.78 16.45
C GLY A 293 -14.18 4.41 15.09
N GLY A 294 -15.12 3.85 14.32
CA GLY A 294 -15.53 4.42 13.02
C GLY A 294 -14.55 4.20 11.86
N LEU A 295 -13.38 3.62 12.13
CA LEU A 295 -12.42 3.20 11.11
C LEU A 295 -12.80 1.83 10.55
N LYS A 296 -13.44 1.82 9.37
CA LYS A 296 -13.70 0.58 8.64
C LYS A 296 -12.56 0.27 7.67
N ILE A 297 -11.97 -0.91 7.81
CA ILE A 297 -10.87 -1.37 6.96
C ILE A 297 -11.43 -2.27 5.84
N ASN A 298 -11.00 -2.04 4.60
CA ASN A 298 -11.26 -2.96 3.51
C ASN A 298 -10.47 -4.27 3.73
N LYS A 299 -11.13 -5.27 4.28
CA LYS A 299 -10.50 -6.56 4.59
C LYS A 299 -10.00 -7.31 3.36
N ASN A 300 -10.53 -7.05 2.16
CA ASN A 300 -10.15 -7.77 0.92
C ASN A 300 -9.20 -6.94 0.02
N ALA A 301 -8.57 -5.93 0.60
CA ALA A 301 -7.59 -5.02 0.01
C ALA A 301 -6.57 -5.67 -0.95
N PHE A 302 -6.06 -6.86 -0.61
CA PHE A 302 -4.94 -7.49 -1.29
C PHE A 302 -5.37 -8.49 -2.38
N GLY A 303 -6.67 -8.57 -2.68
CA GLY A 303 -7.23 -9.47 -3.69
C GLY A 303 -7.28 -10.93 -3.23
N CYS A 304 -6.14 -11.61 -3.15
CA CYS A 304 -6.06 -13.01 -2.73
C CYS A 304 -5.93 -13.21 -1.21
N TYR A 305 -5.64 -12.13 -0.47
CA TYR A 305 -5.58 -12.16 0.98
C TYR A 305 -6.72 -11.35 1.57
N ARG A 306 -7.33 -11.93 2.60
CA ARG A 306 -8.21 -11.23 3.52
C ARG A 306 -7.47 -10.91 4.80
N ILE A 307 -7.49 -9.65 5.24
CA ILE A 307 -7.06 -9.25 6.58
C ILE A 307 -8.03 -9.90 7.58
N SER A 308 -7.55 -10.92 8.27
CA SER A 308 -8.36 -11.72 9.20
C SER A 308 -8.23 -11.24 10.65
N ASP A 309 -7.13 -10.55 10.97
CA ASP A 309 -6.88 -9.96 12.28
C ASP A 309 -5.99 -8.72 12.15
N ILE A 310 -6.26 -7.72 12.99
CA ILE A 310 -5.42 -6.53 13.16
C ILE A 310 -4.93 -6.44 14.61
N ASP A 311 -3.92 -5.60 14.81
CA ASP A 311 -3.42 -5.24 16.13
C ASP A 311 -3.12 -3.73 16.19
N VAL A 312 -2.86 -3.22 17.39
CA VAL A 312 -2.47 -1.83 17.61
C VAL A 312 -1.09 -1.76 18.25
N ARG A 313 -0.22 -0.90 17.71
CA ARG A 313 1.09 -0.60 18.28
C ARG A 313 1.11 0.85 18.69
N VAL A 314 1.48 1.12 19.93
CA VAL A 314 1.57 2.50 20.42
C VAL A 314 3.02 2.86 20.64
N ILE A 315 3.44 4.00 20.13
CA ILE A 315 4.81 4.48 20.19
C ILE A 315 4.81 5.84 20.87
N ASN A 316 5.58 5.99 21.95
CA ASN A 316 5.86 7.29 22.54
C ASN A 316 6.81 8.05 21.61
N ILE A 317 6.38 9.20 21.10
CA ILE A 317 7.15 10.01 20.16
C ILE A 317 7.66 11.31 20.78
N ASN A 318 7.52 11.51 22.10
CA ASN A 318 7.85 12.76 22.80
C ASN A 318 9.24 13.30 22.42
N ASP A 319 10.28 12.49 22.64
CA ASP A 319 11.68 12.91 22.49
C ASP A 319 12.03 13.11 21.00
N GLU A 320 11.65 12.17 20.15
CA GLU A 320 11.96 12.22 18.72
C GLU A 320 11.21 13.36 18.00
N TYR A 321 9.96 13.61 18.37
CA TYR A 321 9.20 14.73 17.83
C TYR A 321 9.76 16.06 18.31
N PHE A 322 10.16 16.18 19.59
CA PHE A 322 10.81 17.38 20.11
C PHE A 322 12.14 17.68 19.41
N ASN A 323 12.96 16.64 19.19
CA ASN A 323 14.23 16.77 18.46
C ASN A 323 14.00 17.27 17.04
N LEU A 324 13.06 16.64 16.30
CA LEU A 324 12.70 17.08 14.95
C LEU A 324 12.22 18.54 14.93
N TYR A 325 11.32 18.89 15.85
CA TYR A 325 10.76 20.23 15.95
C TYR A 325 11.88 21.28 16.10
N ASN A 326 12.83 21.05 17.00
CA ASN A 326 13.94 21.98 17.23
C ASN A 326 14.90 22.10 16.03
N ILE A 327 15.15 21.00 15.30
CA ILE A 327 15.96 21.01 14.06
C ILE A 327 15.29 21.88 13.00
N ILE A 328 13.97 21.69 12.79
CA ILE A 328 13.22 22.47 11.81
C ILE A 328 13.19 23.96 12.18
N GLU A 329 12.87 24.29 13.44
CA GLU A 329 12.83 25.68 13.91
C GLU A 329 14.20 26.38 13.85
N SER A 330 15.29 25.60 13.97
CA SER A 330 16.66 26.10 13.83
C SER A 330 17.14 26.19 12.37
N ASN A 331 16.28 25.85 11.39
CA ASN A 331 16.60 25.74 9.96
C ASN A 331 17.78 24.81 9.67
N GLU A 332 17.94 23.76 10.47
CA GLU A 332 18.96 22.74 10.28
C GLU A 332 18.48 21.67 9.29
N LYS A 333 19.43 20.91 8.74
CA LYS A 333 19.11 19.83 7.80
C LYS A 333 18.47 18.67 8.54
N VAL A 334 17.26 18.30 8.13
CA VAL A 334 16.52 17.17 8.68
C VAL A 334 16.91 15.86 7.97
N GLU A 335 17.15 14.81 8.74
CA GLU A 335 17.45 13.46 8.25
C GLU A 335 16.30 12.48 8.53
N LYS A 336 16.39 11.27 7.98
CA LYS A 336 15.40 10.20 8.20
C LYS A 336 15.43 9.76 9.67
N ILE A 337 14.26 9.57 10.26
CA ILE A 337 14.11 9.10 11.64
C ILE A 337 14.15 7.57 11.61
N GLY A 338 15.23 6.97 12.11
CA GLY A 338 15.40 5.52 12.11
C GLY A 338 14.54 4.79 13.13
N ASN A 339 14.24 5.45 14.26
CA ASN A 339 13.34 4.95 15.30
C ASN A 339 12.40 6.09 15.73
N ALA A 340 11.09 5.87 15.63
CA ALA A 340 10.09 6.87 16.01
C ALA A 340 9.96 7.04 17.54
N GLY A 341 10.49 6.08 18.32
CA GLY A 341 10.49 6.11 19.78
C GLY A 341 10.22 4.73 20.38
N SER A 342 10.03 4.70 21.70
CA SER A 342 9.78 3.44 22.42
C SER A 342 8.32 3.01 22.30
N ALA A 343 8.09 1.71 22.15
CA ALA A 343 6.74 1.15 22.23
C ALA A 343 6.17 1.30 23.65
N ILE A 344 4.90 1.68 23.76
CA ILE A 344 4.12 1.67 24.99
C ILE A 344 3.37 0.34 25.03
N GLU A 345 3.91 -0.61 25.79
CA GLU A 345 3.32 -1.95 25.90
C GLU A 345 2.02 -1.93 26.71
N ASN A 346 1.07 -2.80 26.32
CA ASN A 346 -0.18 -3.02 27.05
C ASN A 346 -0.97 -1.73 27.33
N PHE A 347 -1.02 -0.84 26.35
CA PHE A 347 -1.71 0.45 26.46
C PHE A 347 -3.08 0.43 25.81
N LEU A 348 -3.16 -0.07 24.56
CA LEU A 348 -4.40 -0.16 23.79
C LEU A 348 -4.61 -1.58 23.27
N ILE A 349 -5.88 -1.95 23.10
CA ILE A 349 -6.33 -3.18 22.44
C ILE A 349 -7.36 -2.85 21.38
N VAL A 350 -7.55 -3.79 20.45
CA VAL A 350 -8.59 -3.73 19.42
C VAL A 350 -9.65 -4.80 19.68
N ASP A 351 -10.92 -4.47 19.43
CA ASP A 351 -12.00 -5.45 19.41
C ASP A 351 -11.87 -6.37 18.17
N LYS A 352 -11.23 -7.52 18.40
CA LYS A 352 -10.98 -8.51 17.35
C LYS A 352 -12.25 -9.14 16.81
N ASP A 353 -13.31 -9.24 17.62
CA ASP A 353 -14.56 -9.85 17.18
C ASP A 353 -15.36 -8.89 16.29
N GLU A 354 -15.39 -7.61 16.66
CA GLU A 354 -15.98 -6.57 15.82
C GLU A 354 -15.22 -6.40 14.50
N PHE A 355 -13.88 -6.42 14.54
CA PHE A 355 -13.08 -6.41 13.31
C PHE A 355 -13.37 -7.61 12.41
N LYS A 356 -13.44 -8.83 12.97
CA LYS A 356 -13.75 -10.03 12.18
C LYS A 356 -15.13 -9.95 11.53
N LYS A 357 -16.14 -9.48 12.27
CA LYS A 357 -17.51 -9.42 11.77
C LYS A 357 -17.74 -8.28 10.79
N HIS A 358 -17.21 -7.09 11.07
CA HIS A 358 -17.64 -5.85 10.41
C HIS A 358 -16.46 -5.07 9.78
N GLY A 359 -15.22 -5.46 10.07
CA GLY A 359 -14.02 -4.76 9.59
C GLY A 359 -13.76 -3.45 10.31
N MET A 360 -14.40 -3.20 11.45
CA MET A 360 -14.19 -1.99 12.24
C MET A 360 -13.00 -2.15 13.18
N ALA A 361 -12.12 -1.14 13.21
CA ALA A 361 -11.05 -1.02 14.19
C ALA A 361 -11.56 -0.22 15.39
N ASP A 362 -12.32 -0.89 16.27
CA ASP A 362 -12.75 -0.32 17.54
C ASP A 362 -11.65 -0.54 18.60
N ILE A 363 -11.11 0.55 19.13
CA ILE A 363 -9.92 0.58 19.99
C ILE A 363 -10.33 0.98 21.42
N TYR A 364 -9.78 0.27 22.39
CA TYR A 364 -10.01 0.44 23.83
C TYR A 364 -8.68 0.50 24.57
N PHE A 365 -8.69 0.94 25.82
CA PHE A 365 -7.54 0.77 26.71
C PHE A 365 -7.39 -0.69 27.15
N ASP A 366 -6.16 -1.16 27.32
CA ASP A 366 -5.90 -2.48 27.91
C ASP A 366 -6.03 -2.43 29.45
N ILE A 367 -7.25 -2.33 29.95
CA ILE A 367 -7.54 -2.10 31.39
C ILE A 367 -6.80 -3.07 32.31
N ASN A 368 -6.68 -4.33 31.90
CA ASN A 368 -6.09 -5.37 32.73
C ASN A 368 -4.58 -5.17 32.95
N ASN A 369 -3.92 -4.43 32.08
CA ASN A 369 -2.48 -4.21 32.09
C ASN A 369 -2.10 -2.71 32.05
N PHE A 370 -3.08 -1.81 32.15
CA PHE A 370 -2.93 -0.38 31.93
C PHE A 370 -1.99 0.27 32.95
N ALA A 371 -0.79 0.66 32.53
CA ALA A 371 0.22 1.29 33.38
C ALA A 371 1.04 2.39 32.69
N PRO A 372 0.41 3.44 32.15
CA PRO A 372 1.08 4.37 31.21
C PRO A 372 2.05 5.37 31.86
N ASN A 373 2.10 5.44 33.20
CA ASN A 373 2.86 6.47 33.92
C ASN A 373 4.38 6.41 33.66
N GLY A 374 4.91 5.23 33.34
CA GLY A 374 6.32 5.05 33.00
C GLY A 374 6.68 5.62 31.63
N ASP A 375 5.71 5.63 30.71
CA ASP A 375 5.95 5.93 29.30
C ASP A 375 5.44 7.33 28.90
N LEU A 376 4.45 7.90 29.59
CA LEU A 376 3.89 9.23 29.29
C LEU A 376 4.63 10.35 30.04
N THR A 377 5.87 10.63 29.62
CA THR A 377 6.81 11.49 30.34
C THR A 377 6.81 12.96 29.91
N GLY A 378 6.13 13.34 28.84
CA GLY A 378 6.17 14.68 28.24
C GLY A 378 5.56 15.78 29.12
N LYS A 379 6.02 17.01 28.95
CA LYS A 379 5.60 18.22 29.68
C LYS A 379 5.57 19.43 28.73
N PRO A 380 4.44 20.15 28.60
CA PRO A 380 3.18 19.95 29.31
C PRO A 380 2.28 18.87 28.68
N TYR A 381 2.61 18.39 27.49
CA TYR A 381 1.82 17.40 26.73
C TYR A 381 2.52 16.05 26.64
N ASN A 382 1.77 15.02 26.26
CA ASN A 382 2.28 13.77 25.75
C ASN A 382 1.97 13.64 24.26
N TYR A 383 2.90 13.06 23.52
CA TYR A 383 2.78 12.73 22.13
C TYR A 383 3.02 11.24 21.95
N PHE A 384 2.06 10.55 21.33
CA PHE A 384 2.21 9.16 20.96
C PHE A 384 1.53 8.89 19.62
N ARG A 385 2.00 7.86 18.92
CA ARG A 385 1.46 7.39 17.66
C ARG A 385 0.81 6.03 17.89
N ILE A 386 -0.43 5.87 17.45
CA ILE A 386 -1.14 4.60 17.41
C ILE A 386 -1.10 4.11 15.97
N ASP A 387 -0.42 2.99 15.73
CA ASP A 387 -0.38 2.32 14.44
C ASP A 387 -1.33 1.13 14.45
N ILE A 388 -2.31 1.12 13.54
CA ILE A 388 -3.15 -0.05 13.27
C ILE A 388 -2.40 -0.91 12.27
N VAL A 389 -2.08 -2.15 12.66
CA VAL A 389 -1.23 -3.03 11.86
C VAL A 389 -1.92 -4.33 11.49
N ILE A 390 -1.53 -4.92 10.35
CA ILE A 390 -1.95 -6.28 9.99
C ILE A 390 -1.33 -7.26 10.99
N ASN A 391 -2.16 -8.02 11.70
CA ASN A 391 -1.66 -9.10 12.55
C ASN A 391 -1.70 -10.44 11.80
N ASN A 392 -2.80 -10.72 11.11
CA ASN A 392 -2.96 -11.95 10.37
C ASN A 392 -3.72 -11.81 9.05
N LEU A 393 -3.42 -12.71 8.14
CA LEU A 393 -3.99 -12.81 6.80
C LEU A 393 -4.58 -14.21 6.60
N GLU A 394 -5.70 -14.28 5.91
CA GLU A 394 -6.33 -15.50 5.41
C GLU A 394 -6.20 -15.53 3.89
N ASN A 395 -5.81 -16.66 3.32
CA ASN A 395 -5.84 -16.86 1.88
C ASN A 395 -7.28 -17.10 1.42
N ILE A 396 -7.75 -16.32 0.45
CA ILE A 396 -9.09 -16.42 -0.14
C ILE A 396 -9.05 -16.71 -1.65
N LEU A 397 -7.88 -17.05 -2.20
CA LEU A 397 -7.64 -17.32 -3.63
C LEU A 397 -8.54 -18.43 -4.19
N ASP A 398 -8.85 -19.45 -3.38
CA ASP A 398 -9.68 -20.59 -3.80
C ASP A 398 -11.08 -20.16 -4.31
N ASN A 399 -11.56 -18.97 -3.91
CA ASN A 399 -12.85 -18.45 -4.36
C ASN A 399 -12.86 -18.00 -5.84
N SER A 400 -11.69 -17.76 -6.43
CA SER A 400 -11.56 -17.19 -7.79
C SER A 400 -10.59 -17.95 -8.70
N ILE A 401 -9.85 -18.92 -8.18
CA ILE A 401 -8.72 -19.55 -8.89
C ILE A 401 -9.10 -20.29 -10.18
N ASP A 402 -10.33 -20.82 -10.26
CA ASP A 402 -10.77 -21.59 -11.43
C ASP A 402 -10.99 -20.73 -12.68
N MET A 403 -11.06 -19.40 -12.52
CA MET A 403 -11.16 -18.48 -13.66
C MET A 403 -9.91 -18.50 -14.57
N PHE A 404 -8.78 -19.04 -14.12
CA PHE A 404 -7.58 -19.15 -14.95
C PHE A 404 -7.42 -20.53 -15.59
N ASN A 405 -8.35 -21.45 -15.35
CA ASN A 405 -8.31 -22.78 -15.94
C ASN A 405 -8.80 -22.73 -17.39
N PHE A 406 -8.13 -23.47 -18.28
CA PHE A 406 -8.51 -23.56 -19.69
C PHE A 406 -8.12 -24.91 -20.30
N ASP A 407 -8.68 -25.26 -21.46
CA ASP A 407 -8.37 -26.52 -22.13
C ASP A 407 -6.94 -26.53 -22.68
N SER A 408 -6.17 -27.59 -22.44
CA SER A 408 -4.85 -27.76 -23.07
C SER A 408 -4.98 -28.36 -24.47
N ILE A 409 -4.33 -27.73 -25.46
CA ILE A 409 -4.28 -28.24 -26.83
C ILE A 409 -3.30 -29.40 -26.96
N THR A 410 -2.25 -29.39 -26.16
CA THR A 410 -1.18 -30.40 -26.23
C THR A 410 -1.48 -31.68 -25.45
N SER A 411 -2.36 -31.56 -24.45
CA SER A 411 -2.81 -32.68 -23.62
C SER A 411 -4.33 -32.78 -23.67
N ASP A 412 -4.84 -33.27 -24.79
CA ASP A 412 -6.29 -33.37 -25.07
C ASP A 412 -7.07 -34.00 -23.91
N GLY A 413 -8.13 -33.31 -23.47
CA GLY A 413 -8.94 -33.70 -22.31
C GLY A 413 -8.35 -33.32 -20.94
N GLN A 414 -7.21 -32.63 -20.90
CA GLN A 414 -6.66 -32.06 -19.66
C GLN A 414 -6.88 -30.55 -19.59
N THR A 415 -7.07 -30.08 -18.35
CA THR A 415 -7.14 -28.66 -18.01
C THR A 415 -5.74 -28.13 -17.75
N ASN A 416 -5.38 -27.02 -18.38
CA ASN A 416 -4.23 -26.21 -18.03
C ASN A 416 -4.56 -25.37 -16.80
N ILE A 417 -3.73 -25.51 -15.77
CA ILE A 417 -3.84 -24.79 -14.49
C ILE A 417 -2.53 -24.06 -14.16
N SER A 418 -1.66 -23.82 -15.14
CA SER A 418 -0.31 -23.25 -14.93
C SER A 418 -0.34 -21.85 -14.30
N ILE A 419 -1.27 -20.99 -14.73
CA ILE A 419 -1.48 -19.66 -14.14
C ILE A 419 -2.05 -19.80 -12.73
N SER A 420 -3.07 -20.65 -12.55
CA SER A 420 -3.65 -20.98 -11.24
C SER A 420 -2.58 -21.45 -10.23
N GLU A 421 -1.72 -22.38 -10.64
CA GLU A 421 -0.63 -22.90 -9.81
C GLU A 421 0.45 -21.83 -9.57
N SER A 422 0.73 -20.97 -10.55
CA SER A 422 1.65 -19.83 -10.36
C SER A 422 1.15 -18.87 -9.26
N LEU A 423 -0.15 -18.56 -9.29
CA LEU A 423 -0.80 -17.72 -8.28
C LEU A 423 -0.80 -18.42 -6.91
N LYS A 424 -1.24 -19.68 -6.82
CA LYS A 424 -1.22 -20.43 -5.55
C LYS A 424 0.16 -20.42 -4.89
N ASN A 425 1.21 -20.76 -5.65
CA ASN A 425 2.57 -20.76 -5.13
C ASN A 425 3.02 -19.37 -4.68
N CYS A 426 2.53 -18.30 -5.31
CA CYS A 426 2.80 -16.94 -4.88
C CYS A 426 2.07 -16.58 -3.56
N VAL A 427 0.80 -16.93 -3.45
CA VAL A 427 -0.03 -16.56 -2.30
C VAL A 427 0.35 -17.34 -1.03
N PHE A 428 0.86 -18.57 -1.17
CA PHE A 428 1.38 -19.35 -0.06
C PHE A 428 2.85 -19.05 0.28
N ASP A 429 3.49 -18.10 -0.40
CA ASP A 429 4.90 -17.79 -0.14
C ASP A 429 5.08 -17.07 1.23
N PRO A 430 5.87 -17.64 2.16
CA PRO A 430 6.07 -17.04 3.47
C PRO A 430 6.71 -15.66 3.45
N GLU A 431 7.55 -15.35 2.46
CA GLU A 431 8.22 -14.06 2.35
C GLU A 431 7.21 -12.95 2.10
N LEU A 432 6.27 -13.18 1.18
CA LEU A 432 5.20 -12.23 0.88
C LEU A 432 4.26 -12.05 2.09
N ILE A 433 3.86 -13.16 2.73
CA ILE A 433 3.01 -13.10 3.93
C ILE A 433 3.71 -12.33 5.06
N ASN A 434 5.01 -12.56 5.28
CA ASN A 434 5.77 -11.88 6.33
C ASN A 434 5.98 -10.40 6.03
N GLN A 435 6.11 -10.00 4.75
CA GLN A 435 6.18 -8.59 4.36
C GLN A 435 4.86 -7.84 4.64
N LEU A 436 3.73 -8.51 4.44
CA LEU A 436 2.42 -7.92 4.70
C LEU A 436 2.07 -7.91 6.21
N LYS A 437 2.50 -8.92 6.97
CA LYS A 437 2.31 -8.96 8.43
C LYS A 437 3.10 -7.84 9.11
N GLY A 438 2.47 -7.17 10.06
CA GLY A 438 3.04 -6.04 10.79
C GLY A 438 3.06 -4.73 9.99
N LYS A 439 2.58 -4.72 8.75
CA LYS A 439 2.42 -3.52 7.94
C LYS A 439 1.41 -2.58 8.59
N VAL A 440 1.75 -1.29 8.63
CA VAL A 440 0.88 -0.23 9.14
C VAL A 440 -0.18 0.06 8.10
N LEU A 441 -1.44 -0.08 8.51
CA LEU A 441 -2.60 0.29 7.72
C LEU A 441 -2.93 1.77 7.96
N TYR A 442 -2.97 2.22 9.23
CA TYR A 442 -3.26 3.61 9.61
C TYR A 442 -2.36 4.06 10.75
N SER A 443 -2.09 5.36 10.82
CA SER A 443 -1.52 5.98 12.02
C SER A 443 -2.45 7.07 12.56
N ILE A 444 -2.59 7.12 13.88
CA ILE A 444 -3.25 8.19 14.62
C ILE A 444 -2.20 8.84 15.53
N TYR A 445 -1.88 10.11 15.27
CA TYR A 445 -0.98 10.88 16.13
C TYR A 445 -1.79 11.57 17.20
N VAL A 446 -1.51 11.30 18.46
CA VAL A 446 -2.22 11.88 19.58
C VAL A 446 -1.32 12.87 20.30
N LYS A 447 -1.84 14.08 20.52
CA LYS A 447 -1.37 15.02 21.53
C LYS A 447 -2.38 14.99 22.67
N SER A 448 -1.93 14.75 23.90
CA SER A 448 -2.77 14.82 25.09
C SER A 448 -2.12 15.64 26.19
N ASP A 449 -2.92 16.24 27.06
CA ASP A 449 -2.39 16.87 28.28
C ASP A 449 -1.68 15.84 29.15
N LYS A 450 -0.68 16.27 29.93
CA LYS A 450 -0.02 15.38 30.89
C LYS A 450 -0.88 15.12 32.13
N TYR A 451 -1.59 16.14 32.63
CA TYR A 451 -2.18 16.17 33.96
C TYR A 451 -3.65 16.42 33.96
#